data_AF-A0A651EKW3-F1
#
_entry.id   AF-A0A651EKW3-F1
#
_cell.length_a   1.000
_cell.length_b   1.000
_cell.length_c   1.000
_cell.angle_alpha   90.00
_cell.angle_beta   90.00
_cell.angle_gamma   90.00
#
_symmetry.space_group_name_H-M   'P 1'
#
loop_
_entity.id
_entity.type
_entity.pdbx_description
1 polymer ?
#
loop_
_entity_poly.entity_id
_entity_poly.type
_entity_poly.pdbx_seq_one_letter_code
_entity_poly.pdbx_strand_id
1 'polypeptide(L)'
;MSLARWLTLEDVLAAARAIAAGPETDLRASAREIVARAAVARVWRRTRRAAHPRYGDGSLTGASGRAPSHDGASLCRFLHSVAALCLELAATEEAAGRSGGAGGSAAGAGGEAGGETFEAPGLGDDG
;
A
#
# COMPACT_ATOMS: atom_id res chain seq x y z
N MET A 1 1.08 9.06 -0.50
CA MET A 1 2.43 9.49 -0.92
C MET A 1 3.30 8.27 -1.14
N SER A 2 3.98 8.17 -2.28
CA SER A 2 4.67 6.93 -2.69
C SER A 2 5.88 6.58 -1.81
N LEU A 3 5.90 5.36 -1.27
CA LEU A 3 7.04 4.78 -0.57
C LEU A 3 8.07 4.21 -1.54
N ALA A 4 7.61 3.73 -2.70
CA ALA A 4 8.38 2.96 -3.68
C ALA A 4 9.64 3.68 -4.21
N ARG A 5 9.61 5.01 -4.35
CA ARG A 5 10.75 5.79 -4.91
C ARG A 5 12.03 5.73 -4.06
N TRP A 6 11.95 5.29 -2.81
CA TRP A 6 13.06 5.28 -1.86
C TRP A 6 13.32 3.88 -1.30
N LEU A 7 12.77 2.86 -1.96
CA LEU A 7 12.92 1.47 -1.55
C LEU A 7 14.26 0.95 -2.10
N THR A 8 15.16 0.54 -1.22
CA THR A 8 16.38 -0.17 -1.62
C THR A 8 16.17 -1.68 -1.53
N LEU A 9 17.02 -2.46 -2.19
CA LEU A 9 17.03 -3.91 -2.01
C LEU A 9 17.29 -4.28 -0.54
N GLU A 10 18.20 -3.56 0.12
CA GLU A 10 18.50 -3.76 1.54
C GLU A 10 17.27 -3.55 2.44
N ASP A 11 16.45 -2.53 2.14
CA ASP A 11 15.19 -2.27 2.84
C ASP A 11 14.20 -3.42 2.74
N VAL A 12 14.07 -4.00 1.54
CA VAL A 12 13.20 -5.15 1.30
C VAL A 12 13.71 -6.38 2.06
N LEU A 13 15.02 -6.64 2.00
CA LEU A 13 15.63 -7.79 2.66
C LEU A 13 15.54 -7.67 4.19
N ALA A 14 15.79 -6.49 4.75
CA ALA A 14 15.70 -6.24 6.18
C ALA A 14 14.26 -6.43 6.70
N ALA A 15 13.28 -5.87 5.99
CA ALA A 15 11.87 -6.02 6.34
C ALA A 15 11.38 -7.47 6.19
N ALA A 16 11.76 -8.15 5.12
CA ALA A 16 11.39 -9.55 4.92
C ALA A 16 11.96 -10.47 6.02
N ARG A 17 13.20 -10.22 6.47
CA ARG A 17 13.78 -10.95 7.62
C ARG A 17 13.02 -10.68 8.91
N ALA A 18 12.66 -9.42 9.16
CA ALA A 18 11.90 -9.05 10.35
C ALA A 18 10.51 -9.70 10.38
N ILE A 19 9.83 -9.77 9.23
CA ILE A 19 8.54 -10.46 9.08
C ILE A 19 8.72 -11.97 9.28
N ALA A 20 9.72 -12.57 8.64
CA ALA A 20 9.98 -14.01 8.73
C ALA A 20 10.33 -14.46 10.16
N ALA A 21 10.94 -13.59 10.96
CA ALA A 21 11.27 -13.86 12.36
C ALA A 21 10.04 -13.85 13.30
N GLY A 22 8.92 -13.24 12.87
CA GLY A 22 7.67 -13.21 13.62
C GLY A 22 6.84 -14.49 13.49
N PRO A 23 5.64 -14.56 14.12
CA PRO A 23 4.73 -15.70 14.00
C PRO A 23 4.24 -15.94 12.56
N GLU A 24 4.04 -17.21 12.20
CA GLU A 24 3.72 -17.60 10.82
C GLU A 24 2.31 -17.18 10.35
N THR A 25 1.37 -17.04 11.28
CA THR A 25 0.00 -16.63 11.00
C THR A 25 -0.12 -15.15 10.59
N ASP A 26 0.92 -14.35 10.85
CA ASP A 26 0.78 -12.89 10.92
C ASP A 26 1.63 -12.15 9.88
N LEU A 27 2.20 -12.83 8.87
CA LEU A 27 3.16 -12.23 7.93
C LEU A 27 2.65 -10.93 7.28
N ARG A 28 1.38 -10.90 6.86
CA ARG A 28 0.76 -9.72 6.25
C ARG A 28 0.48 -8.61 7.26
N ALA A 29 0.11 -8.96 8.48
CA ALA A 29 -0.08 -7.99 9.56
C ALA A 29 1.26 -7.35 9.96
N SER A 30 2.32 -8.15 10.08
CA SER A 30 3.68 -7.67 10.33
C SER A 30 4.18 -6.78 9.19
N ALA A 31 3.95 -7.17 7.93
CA ALA A 31 4.28 -6.36 6.76
C ALA A 31 3.58 -4.98 6.82
N ARG A 32 2.26 -4.98 7.07
CA ARG A 32 1.47 -3.75 7.22
C ARG A 32 2.02 -2.86 8.32
N GLU A 33 2.37 -3.43 9.46
CA GLU A 33 2.89 -2.68 10.60
C GLU A 33 4.22 -2.00 10.27
N ILE A 34 5.15 -2.73 9.64
CA ILE A 34 6.45 -2.16 9.22
C ILE A 34 6.25 -1.01 8.24
N VAL A 35 5.39 -1.19 7.22
CA VAL A 35 5.05 -0.15 6.25
C VAL A 35 4.44 1.08 6.94
N ALA A 36 3.52 0.88 7.88
CA ALA A 36 2.90 1.96 8.64
C ALA A 36 3.92 2.73 9.50
N ARG A 37 4.83 2.04 10.19
CA ARG A 37 5.91 2.67 10.98
C ARG A 37 6.83 3.50 10.10
N ALA A 38 7.22 2.99 8.92
CA ALA A 38 8.04 3.73 7.96
C ALA A 38 7.33 5.00 7.46
N ALA A 39 6.03 4.90 7.17
CA ALA A 39 5.22 6.04 6.76
C ALA A 39 5.15 7.12 7.86
N VAL A 40 4.91 6.73 9.11
CA VAL A 40 4.89 7.64 10.27
C VAL A 40 6.24 8.33 10.44
N ALA A 41 7.34 7.59 10.34
CA ALA A 41 8.69 8.15 10.45
C ALA A 41 9.00 9.16 9.33
N ARG A 42 8.52 8.93 8.11
CA ARG A 42 8.66 9.90 7.00
C ARG A 42 7.86 11.17 7.24
N VAL A 43 6.63 11.05 7.72
CA VAL A 43 5.81 12.21 8.07
C VAL A 43 6.53 13.03 9.14
N TRP A 44 7.00 12.37 10.20
CA TRP A 44 7.80 13.01 11.25
C TRP A 44 9.03 13.73 10.69
N ARG A 45 9.80 13.06 9.83
CA ARG A 45 11.02 13.63 9.23
C ARG A 45 10.72 14.87 8.40
N ARG A 46 9.61 14.90 7.65
CA ARG A 46 9.22 16.12 6.93
C ARG A 46 8.85 17.26 7.87
N THR A 47 8.09 16.96 8.91
CA THR A 47 7.59 18.00 9.82
C THR A 47 8.69 18.54 10.72
N ARG A 48 9.57 17.68 11.24
CA ARG A 48 10.60 18.05 12.22
C ARG A 48 12.03 18.13 11.68
N ARG A 49 12.24 17.81 10.39
CA ARG A 49 13.57 17.73 9.74
C ARG A 49 14.59 16.86 10.49
N ALA A 50 14.11 15.89 11.27
CA ALA A 50 14.92 14.99 12.10
C ALA A 50 14.41 13.55 11.98
N ALA A 51 15.25 12.56 12.30
CA ALA A 51 14.81 11.17 12.36
C ALA A 51 13.75 10.95 13.45
N HIS A 52 12.84 10.00 13.24
CA HIS A 52 11.88 9.57 14.24
C HIS A 52 12.60 8.79 15.36
N PRO A 53 12.38 9.13 16.64
CA PRO A 53 13.14 8.56 17.75
C PRO A 53 13.02 7.03 17.86
N ARG A 54 11.89 6.46 17.42
CA ARG A 54 11.63 5.00 17.51
C ARG A 54 11.80 4.25 16.19
N TYR A 55 11.63 4.93 15.05
CA TYR A 55 11.45 4.27 13.74
C TYR A 55 12.48 4.76 12.72
N GLY A 56 13.47 5.53 13.18
CA GLY A 56 14.57 6.01 12.35
C GLY A 56 14.15 7.04 11.30
N ASP A 57 14.80 6.97 10.16
CA ASP A 57 14.70 7.93 9.06
C ASP A 57 13.47 7.73 8.15
N GLY A 58 12.69 6.68 8.38
CA GLY A 58 11.55 6.28 7.55
C GLY A 58 11.91 5.39 6.35
N SER A 59 13.07 4.74 6.41
CA SER A 59 13.38 3.52 5.65
C SER A 59 12.62 2.32 6.23
N LEU A 60 12.46 1.26 5.42
CA LEU A 60 11.91 0.01 5.93
C LEU A 60 12.89 -0.67 6.90
N THR A 61 14.20 -0.52 6.68
CA THR A 61 15.24 -1.00 7.60
C THR A 61 15.05 -0.38 8.99
N GLY A 62 14.89 0.94 9.08
CA GLY A 62 14.64 1.64 10.33
C GLY A 62 13.31 1.24 11.00
N ALA A 63 12.27 1.04 10.20
CA ALA A 63 10.93 0.67 10.69
C ALA A 63 10.81 -0.80 11.14
N SER A 64 11.64 -1.68 10.56
CA SER A 64 11.77 -3.09 10.95
C SER A 64 12.41 -3.24 12.33
N GLY A 65 13.13 -2.21 12.79
CA GLY A 65 13.85 -2.21 14.05
C GLY A 65 14.97 -3.25 14.09
N ARG A 66 15.56 -3.47 15.27
CA ARG A 66 16.40 -4.65 15.53
C ARG A 66 15.51 -5.86 15.75
N ALA A 67 14.73 -6.26 14.75
CA ALA A 67 14.11 -7.57 14.80
C ALA A 67 15.23 -8.62 14.88
N PRO A 68 15.08 -9.69 15.70
CA PRO A 68 16.06 -10.76 15.71
C PRO A 68 16.20 -11.29 14.27
N SER A 69 17.40 -11.19 13.73
CA SER A 69 17.73 -11.75 12.43
C SER A 69 17.61 -13.27 12.56
N HIS A 70 16.46 -13.81 12.15
CA HIS A 70 16.26 -15.25 12.14
C HIS A 70 16.92 -15.81 10.87
N ASP A 71 18.22 -16.08 10.95
CA ASP A 71 19.01 -16.72 9.87
C ASP A 71 18.57 -18.17 9.58
N GLY A 72 17.51 -18.66 10.26
CA GLY A 72 16.96 -20.01 10.14
C GLY A 72 15.60 -20.08 9.47
N ALA A 73 15.03 -18.95 8.99
CA ALA A 73 13.79 -19.01 8.23
C ALA A 73 14.02 -19.80 6.92
N SER A 74 13.13 -20.75 6.62
CA SER A 74 13.19 -21.46 5.35
C SER A 74 13.09 -20.48 4.18
N LEU A 75 13.72 -20.81 3.04
CA LEU A 75 13.63 -20.00 1.83
C LEU A 75 12.16 -19.72 1.46
N CYS A 76 11.27 -20.71 1.60
CA CYS A 76 9.84 -20.53 1.39
C CYS A 76 9.24 -19.46 2.30
N ARG A 77 9.57 -19.48 3.60
CA ARG A 77 9.07 -18.49 4.56
C ARG A 77 9.58 -17.08 4.24
N PHE A 78 10.86 -16.97 3.87
CA PHE A 78 11.44 -15.71 3.44
C PHE A 78 10.73 -15.16 2.20
N LEU A 79 10.49 -15.99 1.17
CA LEU A 79 9.78 -15.59 -0.05
C LEU A 79 8.32 -15.16 0.23
N HIS A 80 7.60 -15.87 1.11
CA HIS A 80 6.26 -15.45 1.53
C HIS A 80 6.28 -14.10 2.26
N SER A 81 7.33 -13.85 3.05
CA SER A 81 7.50 -12.56 3.75
C SER A 81 7.77 -11.41 2.76
N VAL A 82 8.59 -11.65 1.73
CA VAL A 82 8.80 -10.69 0.63
C VAL A 82 7.49 -10.43 -0.11
N ALA A 83 6.75 -11.48 -0.46
CA ALA A 83 5.47 -11.35 -1.16
C ALA A 83 4.44 -10.55 -0.35
N ALA A 84 4.31 -10.84 0.95
CA ALA A 84 3.43 -10.10 1.85
C ALA A 84 3.80 -8.60 1.93
N LEU A 85 5.10 -8.30 1.99
CA LEU A 85 5.60 -6.92 1.97
C LEU A 85 5.29 -6.21 0.66
N CYS A 86 5.52 -6.85 -0.49
CA CYS A 86 5.21 -6.29 -1.80
C CYS A 86 3.71 -5.99 -1.96
N LEU A 87 2.84 -6.88 -1.48
CA LEU A 87 1.39 -6.68 -1.52
C LEU A 87 0.94 -5.48 -0.69
N GLU A 88 1.48 -5.32 0.53
CA GLU A 88 1.13 -4.15 1.36
C GLU A 88 1.70 -2.85 0.78
N LEU A 89 2.92 -2.87 0.21
CA LEU A 89 3.46 -1.71 -0.50
C LEU A 89 2.57 -1.31 -1.69
N ALA A 90 2.19 -2.27 -2.54
CA ALA A 90 1.29 -2.02 -3.66
C ALA A 90 -0.05 -1.44 -3.19
N ALA A 91 -0.66 -2.01 -2.15
CA ALA A 91 -1.91 -1.50 -1.58
C ALA A 91 -1.78 -0.05 -1.07
N THR A 92 -0.64 0.31 -0.48
CA THR A 92 -0.39 1.70 -0.05
C THR A 92 -0.19 2.67 -1.20
N GLU A 93 0.44 2.23 -2.31
CA GLU A 93 0.58 3.02 -3.53
C GLU A 93 -0.78 3.27 -4.18
N GLU A 94 -1.63 2.24 -4.28
CA GLU A 94 -2.99 2.39 -4.80
C GLU A 94 -3.83 3.35 -3.95
N ALA A 95 -3.76 3.23 -2.62
CA ALA A 95 -4.44 4.15 -1.71
C ALA A 95 -3.94 5.58 -1.88
N ALA A 96 -2.62 5.76 -2.07
CA ALA A 96 -2.04 7.06 -2.36
C ALA A 96 -2.51 7.64 -3.71
N GLY A 97 -2.57 6.82 -4.75
CA GLY A 97 -3.07 7.20 -6.07
C GLY A 97 -4.54 7.64 -6.03
N ARG A 98 -5.40 6.89 -5.32
CA ARG A 98 -6.81 7.25 -5.11
C ARG A 98 -6.97 8.58 -4.37
N SER A 99 -6.14 8.85 -3.36
CA SER A 99 -6.18 10.11 -2.62
C SER A 99 -5.69 11.34 -3.40
N GLY A 100 -4.91 11.14 -4.47
CA GLY A 100 -4.42 12.22 -5.34
C GLY A 100 -5.41 12.63 -6.45
N GLY A 101 -6.42 11.81 -6.74
CA GLY A 101 -7.41 12.06 -7.79
C GLY A 101 -8.59 12.96 -7.39
N ALA A 102 -8.81 13.21 -6.10
CA ALA A 102 -9.93 14.02 -5.62
C ALA A 102 -9.74 15.55 -5.74
N GLY A 103 -8.67 16.02 -6.39
CA GLY A 103 -8.36 17.44 -6.59
C GLY A 103 -8.52 17.97 -8.01
N GLY A 104 -9.01 17.15 -8.95
CA GLY A 104 -9.12 17.51 -10.37
C GLY A 104 -10.55 17.49 -10.90
N SER A 105 -11.05 18.68 -11.25
CA SER A 105 -12.24 18.95 -12.07
C SER A 105 -13.62 18.92 -11.39
N ALA A 106 -13.87 19.95 -10.58
CA ALA A 106 -15.17 20.61 -10.59
C ALA A 106 -15.15 21.69 -11.68
N ALA A 107 -15.31 21.28 -12.94
CA ALA A 107 -15.58 22.18 -14.06
C ALA A 107 -16.40 21.41 -15.10
N GLY A 108 -17.64 21.86 -15.32
CA GLY A 108 -18.51 21.32 -16.36
C GLY A 108 -19.97 21.13 -15.92
N ALA A 109 -20.58 22.18 -15.40
CA ALA A 109 -22.02 22.32 -15.57
C ALA A 109 -22.28 22.75 -17.03
N GLY A 110 -23.24 22.10 -17.69
CA GLY A 110 -23.90 22.59 -18.90
C GLY A 110 -23.85 21.61 -20.07
N GLY A 111 -25.02 21.22 -20.57
CA GLY A 111 -25.14 20.65 -21.91
C GLY A 111 -26.23 19.61 -22.07
N GLU A 112 -27.41 20.05 -22.47
CA GLU A 112 -28.59 19.26 -22.82
C GLU A 112 -28.33 18.29 -23.99
N ALA A 113 -28.94 17.11 -23.92
CA ALA A 113 -29.42 16.33 -25.07
C ALA A 113 -30.41 15.32 -24.46
N GLY A 114 -31.72 15.42 -24.69
CA GLY A 114 -32.31 15.26 -26.01
C GLY A 114 -33.15 13.99 -25.91
N GLY A 115 -34.45 14.16 -25.70
CA GLY A 115 -35.38 13.05 -25.60
C GLY A 115 -35.64 12.45 -26.98
N GLU A 116 -35.55 11.14 -27.08
CA GLU A 116 -36.12 10.38 -28.18
C GLU A 116 -36.50 8.98 -27.68
N THR A 117 -37.81 8.89 -27.39
CA THR A 117 -38.71 7.73 -27.53
C THR A 117 -38.09 6.33 -27.56
N PHE A 118 -38.27 5.59 -26.47
CA PHE A 118 -38.17 4.13 -26.44
C PHE A 118 -39.45 3.54 -27.06
N GLU A 119 -39.36 3.10 -28.31
CA GLU A 119 -40.40 2.34 -29.00
C GLU A 119 -40.36 0.89 -28.52
N ALA A 120 -41.45 0.43 -27.89
CA ALA A 120 -41.59 -0.94 -27.40
C ALA A 120 -42.06 -1.86 -28.55
N PRO A 121 -41.37 -2.98 -28.86
CA PRO A 121 -41.91 -3.98 -29.77
C PRO A 121 -43.05 -4.76 -29.11
N GLY A 122 -44.16 -4.83 -29.86
CA GLY A 122 -45.48 -5.25 -29.43
C GLY A 122 -45.59 -6.67 -28.88
N LEU A 123 -46.56 -6.81 -27.97
CA LEU A 123 -47.21 -8.06 -27.64
C LEU A 123 -47.89 -8.62 -28.91
N GLY A 124 -47.40 -9.76 -29.38
CA GLY A 124 -48.17 -10.66 -30.25
C GLY A 124 -49.10 -11.47 -29.38
N ASP A 125 -50.40 -11.32 -29.66
CA ASP A 125 -51.53 -12.05 -29.11
C ASP A 125 -51.60 -13.43 -29.81
N ASP A 126 -51.55 -14.51 -29.04
CA ASP A 126 -51.80 -15.86 -29.52
C ASP A 126 -53.32 -16.15 -29.43
N GLY A 127 -53.99 -16.08 -30.59
CA GLY A 127 -55.40 -16.45 -30.79
C GLY A 127 -55.63 -17.03 -32.17
#